data_AF-A0A1T4N4W7-F1
#
_entry.id   AF-A0A1T4N4W7-F1
#
_cell.length_a   1.000
_cell.length_b   1.000
_cell.length_c   1.000
_cell.angle_alpha   90.00
_cell.angle_beta   90.00
_cell.angle_gamma   90.00
#
_symmetry.space_group_name_H-M   'P 1'
#
loop_
_entity.id
_entity.type
_entity.pdbx_description
1 polymer ?
#
loop_
_entity_poly.entity_id
_entity_poly.type
_entity_poly.pdbx_seq_one_letter_code
_entity_poly.pdbx_strand_id
1 'polypeptide(L)'
;MAGCSSKENKDEPNQPINKDVQSVSNEYKNIKVKTTSQTPIFKLTDGKLTEAGVFEANTYLDIADQDAVADVIPVQGTDWYVKQSDVANSERWFKNQTHLVPYALALTTNDTYRIEDSYGQLQANSSLADIYQVYVKPSSDDPRYGVLIQNGIYYIPESDVKEVMERAVEENQKELATEVPVMMYHFFYDESLGETRLDVNYVEVNELREQAEYLVNNGFTSLTMREIQYFMEDRAQVPAKSYGFTMDDGHESVYKYAYPILKEYGINATMFIIGGWMDPTLPYELWEMREEGIELQSHSFLMHQGGCSGMGHGGRLMCVGYDDGVADTIQSYEYVDGGFVYCYPFGDVNENAITIMKDSGTKLAFTTEFGKIHPGMDVLRLPRIRVTGGAGMNQYINHLN
;
A
#
# COMPACT_ATOMS: atom_id res chain seq x y z
N MET A 1 -48.66 78.10 7.23
CA MET A 1 -48.49 77.75 8.66
C MET A 1 -48.94 76.31 8.85
N ALA A 2 -48.22 75.59 9.70
CA ALA A 2 -48.09 74.13 9.73
C ALA A 2 -49.40 73.31 9.74
N GLY A 3 -49.38 72.20 9.00
CA GLY A 3 -50.40 71.14 8.98
C GLY A 3 -49.76 69.77 9.19
N CYS A 4 -50.49 68.91 9.89
CA CYS A 4 -50.09 67.67 10.55
C CYS A 4 -49.65 66.49 9.65
N SER A 5 -48.69 65.72 10.20
CA SER A 5 -48.61 64.25 10.32
C SER A 5 -49.31 63.35 9.27
N SER A 6 -48.49 62.60 8.52
CA SER A 6 -48.75 61.19 8.19
C SER A 6 -47.49 60.46 7.67
N LYS A 7 -47.13 59.38 8.40
CA LYS A 7 -46.45 58.13 8.01
C LYS A 7 -45.35 58.14 6.92
N GLU A 8 -44.14 57.74 7.33
CA GLU A 8 -43.25 56.92 6.50
C GLU A 8 -42.57 55.84 7.35
N ASN A 9 -42.55 54.62 6.80
CA ASN A 9 -42.01 53.40 7.38
C ASN A 9 -40.51 53.53 7.59
N LYS A 10 -40.04 52.99 8.73
CA LYS A 10 -38.63 52.70 8.95
C LYS A 10 -38.25 51.49 8.11
N ASP A 11 -37.43 51.67 7.09
CA ASP A 11 -36.61 50.59 6.56
C ASP A 11 -35.52 50.28 7.60
N GLU A 12 -35.55 49.07 8.14
CA GLU A 12 -34.53 48.55 9.04
C GLU A 12 -33.23 48.27 8.28
N PRO A 13 -32.06 48.54 8.89
CA PRO A 13 -30.76 48.36 8.27
C PRO A 13 -30.39 46.88 8.14
N ASN A 14 -29.66 46.55 7.06
CA ASN A 14 -28.85 45.36 6.83
C ASN A 14 -28.53 44.60 8.13
N GLN A 15 -29.21 43.46 8.33
CA GLN A 15 -28.80 42.56 9.40
C GLN A 15 -27.49 41.86 9.01
N PRO A 16 -26.48 41.87 9.89
CA PRO A 16 -25.24 41.14 9.65
C PRO A 16 -25.53 39.64 9.60
N ILE A 17 -24.91 38.97 8.63
CA ILE A 17 -24.88 37.51 8.51
C ILE A 17 -24.50 36.93 9.88
N ASN A 18 -25.42 36.15 10.44
CA ASN A 18 -25.24 35.53 11.73
C ASN A 18 -24.03 34.59 11.68
N LYS A 19 -22.96 34.96 12.40
CA LYS A 19 -21.74 34.16 12.60
C LYS A 19 -21.99 33.05 13.63
N ASP A 20 -23.08 32.31 13.47
CA ASP A 20 -23.25 31.03 14.16
C ASP A 20 -22.68 29.92 13.27
N VAL A 21 -21.38 30.03 12.96
CA VAL A 21 -20.55 28.86 12.66
C VAL A 21 -20.40 28.16 14.00
N GLN A 22 -21.38 27.32 14.34
CA GLN A 22 -21.19 26.36 15.42
C GLN A 22 -19.92 25.58 15.08
N SER A 23 -18.94 25.65 15.99
CA SER A 23 -17.72 24.86 15.92
C SER A 23 -18.11 23.38 15.85
N VAL A 24 -18.13 22.83 14.65
CA VAL A 24 -18.21 21.38 14.45
C VAL A 24 -16.97 20.79 15.11
N SER A 25 -17.18 19.72 15.89
CA SER A 25 -16.23 19.22 16.86
C SER A 25 -14.85 18.93 16.25
N ASN A 26 -13.79 19.20 17.03
CA ASN A 26 -12.41 18.75 16.77
C ASN A 26 -12.27 17.21 16.71
N GLU A 27 -13.37 16.47 16.59
CA GLU A 27 -13.48 15.02 16.75
C GLU A 27 -13.18 14.25 15.47
N TYR A 28 -13.00 14.90 14.31
CA TYR A 28 -12.75 14.21 13.03
C TYR A 28 -11.52 14.72 12.27
N LYS A 29 -10.72 15.61 12.89
CA LYS A 29 -9.47 16.12 12.28
C LYS A 29 -8.42 15.02 12.24
N ASN A 30 -7.89 14.72 11.05
CA ASN A 30 -6.94 13.61 10.81
C ASN A 30 -7.47 12.24 11.27
N ILE A 31 -8.80 12.07 11.32
CA ILE A 31 -9.42 10.81 11.67
C ILE A 31 -9.75 10.03 10.41
N LYS A 32 -9.47 8.74 10.47
CA LYS A 32 -9.87 7.77 9.47
C LYS A 32 -11.28 7.34 9.77
N VAL A 33 -12.15 7.44 8.79
CA VAL A 33 -13.54 7.03 8.91
C VAL A 33 -13.85 5.91 7.92
N LYS A 34 -14.99 5.28 8.11
CA LYS A 34 -15.53 4.26 7.22
C LYS A 34 -17.00 4.56 6.95
N THR A 35 -17.44 4.43 5.71
CA THR A 35 -18.85 4.60 5.36
C THR A 35 -19.68 3.49 6.01
N THR A 36 -20.81 3.86 6.62
CA THR A 36 -21.70 2.93 7.33
C THR A 36 -22.73 2.29 6.40
N SER A 37 -22.97 2.93 5.26
CA SER A 37 -23.87 2.50 4.18
C SER A 37 -23.40 3.13 2.86
N GLN A 38 -24.11 2.88 1.75
CA GLN A 38 -23.86 3.64 0.52
C GLN A 38 -24.04 5.14 0.80
N THR A 39 -22.97 5.90 0.59
CA THR A 39 -22.85 7.28 1.07
C THR A 39 -22.70 8.23 -0.11
N PRO A 40 -23.62 9.20 -0.29
CA PRO A 40 -23.50 10.18 -1.36
C PRO A 40 -22.21 10.99 -1.28
N ILE A 41 -21.59 11.19 -2.43
CA ILE A 41 -20.44 12.05 -2.63
C ILE A 41 -20.97 13.43 -3.05
N PHE A 42 -20.52 14.49 -2.38
CA PHE A 42 -20.88 15.86 -2.75
C PHE A 42 -19.65 16.64 -3.24
N LYS A 43 -19.86 17.53 -4.20
CA LYS A 43 -18.91 18.58 -4.57
C LYS A 43 -19.49 19.94 -4.18
N LEU A 44 -18.65 20.81 -3.63
CA LEU A 44 -19.00 22.19 -3.26
C LEU A 44 -18.55 23.15 -4.35
N THR A 45 -19.50 23.79 -5.04
CA THR A 45 -19.21 24.81 -6.06
C THR A 45 -20.02 26.07 -5.75
N ASP A 46 -19.35 27.22 -5.64
CA ASP A 46 -19.98 28.51 -5.29
C ASP A 46 -20.89 28.45 -4.05
N GLY A 47 -20.50 27.68 -3.04
CA GLY A 47 -21.26 27.50 -1.81
C GLY A 47 -22.47 26.57 -1.91
N LYS A 48 -22.70 25.91 -3.05
CA LYS A 48 -23.76 24.93 -3.26
C LYS A 48 -23.19 23.51 -3.31
N LEU A 49 -23.75 22.62 -2.49
CA LEU A 49 -23.47 21.19 -2.56
C LEU A 49 -24.28 20.56 -3.70
N THR A 50 -23.59 19.78 -4.52
CA THR A 50 -24.18 18.97 -5.59
C THR A 50 -23.72 17.54 -5.45
N GLU A 51 -24.64 16.59 -5.60
CA GLU A 51 -24.30 15.17 -5.56
C GLU A 51 -23.49 14.81 -6.81
N ALA A 52 -22.36 14.15 -6.60
CA ALA A 52 -21.33 13.86 -7.58
C ALA A 52 -21.07 12.34 -7.74
N GLY A 53 -21.78 11.51 -6.98
CA GLY A 53 -21.58 10.07 -6.94
C GLY A 53 -21.99 9.46 -5.61
N VAL A 54 -21.59 8.21 -5.40
CA VAL A 54 -21.88 7.42 -4.21
C VAL A 54 -20.67 6.55 -3.89
N PHE A 55 -20.20 6.58 -2.65
CA PHE A 55 -19.29 5.57 -2.09
C PHE A 55 -20.07 4.31 -1.72
N GLU A 56 -19.45 3.16 -1.90
CA GLU A 56 -20.00 1.91 -1.37
C GLU A 56 -20.00 1.90 0.16
N ALA A 57 -20.79 0.99 0.74
CA ALA A 57 -20.72 0.75 2.18
C ALA A 57 -19.35 0.15 2.53
N ASN A 58 -18.85 0.46 3.73
CA ASN A 58 -17.56 -0.01 4.22
C ASN A 58 -16.31 0.55 3.50
N THR A 59 -16.44 1.63 2.75
CA THR A 59 -15.32 2.34 2.13
C THR A 59 -14.59 3.21 3.17
N TYR A 60 -13.26 3.12 3.20
CA TYR A 60 -12.40 3.88 4.11
C TYR A 60 -12.05 5.25 3.53
N LEU A 61 -12.17 6.29 4.35
CA LEU A 61 -11.89 7.68 3.96
C LEU A 61 -10.99 8.35 5.02
N ASP A 62 -9.98 9.06 4.55
CA ASP A 62 -9.18 10.00 5.33
C ASP A 62 -9.87 11.38 5.26
N ILE A 63 -10.19 11.96 6.41
CA ILE A 63 -10.87 13.27 6.48
C ILE A 63 -9.84 14.40 6.57
N ALA A 64 -9.99 15.41 5.71
CA ALA A 64 -9.05 16.52 5.65
C ALA A 64 -9.09 17.35 6.94
N ASP A 65 -7.95 17.93 7.33
CA ASP A 65 -7.88 18.93 8.41
C ASP A 65 -8.40 20.29 7.92
N GLN A 66 -9.71 20.34 7.65
CA GLN A 66 -10.45 21.51 7.24
C GLN A 66 -11.77 21.56 8.00
N ASP A 67 -12.28 22.76 8.26
CA ASP A 67 -13.56 22.91 8.95
C ASP A 67 -14.71 22.37 8.09
N ALA A 68 -15.64 21.67 8.73
CA ALA A 68 -16.86 21.20 8.08
C ALA A 68 -17.65 22.38 7.50
N VAL A 69 -18.30 22.14 6.37
CA VAL A 69 -19.22 23.10 5.74
C VAL A 69 -20.63 22.53 5.88
N ALA A 70 -21.48 23.18 6.69
CA ALA A 70 -22.78 22.63 7.08
C ALA A 70 -22.65 21.27 7.80
N ASP A 71 -23.31 20.21 7.30
CA ASP A 71 -23.29 18.84 7.84
C ASP A 71 -22.33 17.89 7.11
N VAL A 72 -21.50 18.42 6.20
CA VAL A 72 -20.54 17.63 5.43
C VAL A 72 -19.09 17.89 5.83
N ILE A 73 -18.28 16.84 5.73
CA ILE A 73 -16.85 16.82 6.01
C ILE A 73 -16.06 16.55 4.72
N PRO A 74 -14.90 17.21 4.53
CA PRO A 74 -14.09 17.06 3.33
C PRO A 74 -13.25 15.78 3.34
N VAL A 75 -13.22 15.09 2.20
CA VAL A 75 -12.38 13.91 1.97
C VAL A 75 -10.99 14.37 1.53
N GLN A 76 -9.96 13.98 2.27
CA GLN A 76 -8.58 14.41 2.08
C GLN A 76 -8.09 14.16 0.65
N GLY A 77 -7.37 15.12 0.06
CA GLY A 77 -6.77 14.95 -1.27
C GLY A 77 -7.77 14.90 -2.44
N THR A 78 -9.03 15.27 -2.21
CA THR A 78 -10.08 15.33 -3.23
C THR A 78 -10.89 16.62 -3.10
N ASP A 79 -11.77 16.91 -4.06
CA ASP A 79 -12.80 17.96 -3.96
C ASP A 79 -14.14 17.43 -3.43
N TRP A 80 -14.12 16.25 -2.80
CA TRP A 80 -15.30 15.52 -2.35
C TRP A 80 -15.63 15.79 -0.89
N TYR A 81 -16.92 15.69 -0.60
CA TYR A 81 -17.49 15.83 0.72
C TYR A 81 -18.47 14.69 1.00
N VAL A 82 -18.56 14.27 2.25
CA VAL A 82 -19.55 13.28 2.73
C VAL A 82 -20.25 13.81 3.96
N LYS A 83 -21.48 13.35 4.25
CA LYS A 83 -22.15 13.74 5.49
C LYS A 83 -21.49 13.07 6.69
N GLN A 84 -21.36 13.84 7.78
CA GLN A 84 -20.82 13.32 9.02
C GLN A 84 -21.65 12.15 9.59
N SER A 85 -22.98 12.17 9.37
CA SER A 85 -23.90 11.11 9.82
C SER A 85 -23.71 9.76 9.14
N ASP A 86 -23.04 9.74 7.99
CA ASP A 86 -22.99 8.56 7.11
C ASP A 86 -21.69 7.76 7.31
N VAL A 87 -20.79 8.27 8.17
CA VAL A 87 -19.48 7.69 8.47
C VAL A 87 -19.32 7.38 9.96
N ALA A 88 -18.46 6.41 10.26
CA ALA A 88 -18.05 6.06 11.62
C ALA A 88 -16.52 6.04 11.74
N ASN A 89 -16.00 6.22 12.95
CA ASN A 89 -14.57 6.11 13.21
C ASN A 89 -14.05 4.74 12.76
N SER A 90 -12.88 4.76 12.13
CA SER A 90 -12.18 3.57 11.69
C SER A 90 -11.08 3.19 12.67
N GLU A 91 -10.97 1.90 12.95
CA GLU A 91 -9.84 1.33 13.69
C GLU A 91 -8.60 1.12 12.81
N ARG A 92 -8.72 1.34 11.48
CA ARG A 92 -7.62 1.19 10.53
C ARG A 92 -6.60 2.29 10.76
N TRP A 93 -5.42 1.97 11.28
CA TRP A 93 -4.32 2.93 11.45
C TRP A 93 -3.44 3.02 10.17
N PHE A 94 -3.48 2.04 9.26
CA PHE A 94 -2.70 2.00 8.00
C PHE A 94 -2.90 3.25 7.12
N LYS A 95 -1.83 4.04 6.91
CA LYS A 95 -1.83 5.14 5.94
C LYS A 95 -1.61 4.55 4.55
N ASN A 96 -2.65 4.60 3.72
CA ASN A 96 -2.52 4.27 2.32
C ASN A 96 -1.69 5.38 1.66
N GLN A 97 -0.37 5.23 1.61
CA GLN A 97 0.54 6.19 0.99
C GLN A 97 1.23 5.52 -0.19
N THR A 98 1.02 6.06 -1.38
CA THR A 98 1.79 5.64 -2.55
C THR A 98 3.14 6.36 -2.62
N HIS A 99 4.12 5.61 -3.11
CA HIS A 99 5.47 6.05 -3.42
C HIS A 99 5.70 6.18 -4.91
N LEU A 100 4.70 5.83 -5.74
CA LEU A 100 4.78 5.88 -7.18
C LEU A 100 4.99 7.32 -7.68
N VAL A 101 5.75 7.46 -8.75
CA VAL A 101 5.91 8.71 -9.49
C VAL A 101 4.86 8.72 -10.61
N PRO A 102 4.05 9.79 -10.74
CA PRO A 102 3.06 9.86 -11.81
C PRO A 102 3.74 9.96 -13.18
N TYR A 103 3.16 9.31 -14.19
CA TYR A 103 3.53 9.51 -15.58
C TYR A 103 3.18 10.92 -16.03
N ALA A 104 3.78 11.41 -17.11
CA ALA A 104 3.35 12.64 -17.81
C ALA A 104 2.05 12.45 -18.62
N LEU A 105 1.07 11.77 -18.03
CA LEU A 105 -0.21 11.40 -18.63
C LEU A 105 -1.35 11.73 -17.66
N ALA A 106 -2.43 12.26 -18.21
CA ALA A 106 -3.70 12.36 -17.52
C ALA A 106 -4.79 11.65 -18.31
N LEU A 107 -5.79 11.13 -17.60
CA LEU A 107 -7.00 10.58 -18.19
C LEU A 107 -8.19 11.48 -17.87
N THR A 108 -9.15 11.59 -18.77
CA THR A 108 -10.50 12.06 -18.45
C THR A 108 -11.47 10.88 -18.45
N THR A 109 -12.45 10.95 -17.56
CA THR A 109 -13.46 9.89 -17.42
C THR A 109 -14.70 10.17 -18.27
N ASN A 110 -15.52 9.15 -18.45
CA ASN A 110 -16.90 9.31 -18.91
C ASN A 110 -17.73 10.10 -17.89
N ASP A 111 -18.92 10.57 -18.29
CA ASP A 111 -19.84 11.31 -17.41
C ASP A 111 -20.24 10.50 -16.16
N THR A 112 -20.18 9.18 -16.25
CA THR A 112 -20.29 8.25 -15.12
C THR A 112 -19.15 7.24 -15.19
N TYR A 113 -18.50 6.94 -14.06
CA TYR A 113 -17.41 5.97 -14.01
C TYR A 113 -17.30 5.30 -12.64
N ARG A 114 -16.68 4.13 -12.64
CA ARG A 114 -16.39 3.35 -11.43
C ARG A 114 -14.99 3.66 -10.91
N ILE A 115 -14.86 3.58 -9.59
CA ILE A 115 -13.59 3.58 -8.88
C ILE A 115 -13.51 2.27 -8.10
N GLU A 116 -12.49 1.50 -8.37
CA GLU A 116 -12.22 0.20 -7.76
C GLU A 116 -10.94 0.25 -6.91
N ASP A 117 -10.81 -0.66 -5.95
CA ASP A 117 -9.56 -0.89 -5.26
C ASP A 117 -8.63 -1.86 -6.03
N SER A 118 -7.48 -2.15 -5.42
CA SER A 118 -6.46 -3.04 -5.98
C SER A 118 -6.91 -4.49 -6.14
N TYR A 119 -8.00 -4.90 -5.48
CA TYR A 119 -8.62 -6.22 -5.58
C TYR A 119 -9.80 -6.26 -6.56
N GLY A 120 -10.14 -5.12 -7.19
CA GLY A 120 -11.28 -5.02 -8.11
C GLY A 120 -12.62 -4.87 -7.40
N GLN A 121 -12.62 -4.57 -6.10
CA GLN A 121 -13.86 -4.26 -5.41
C GLN A 121 -14.24 -2.80 -5.70
N LEU A 122 -15.51 -2.60 -6.01
CA LEU A 122 -16.07 -1.28 -6.22
C LEU A 122 -16.04 -0.47 -4.92
N GLN A 123 -15.49 0.74 -4.99
CA GLN A 123 -15.39 1.67 -3.86
C GLN A 123 -16.29 2.88 -4.05
N ALA A 124 -16.47 3.34 -5.30
CA ALA A 124 -17.40 4.41 -5.61
C ALA A 124 -17.89 4.35 -7.06
N ASN A 125 -19.07 4.92 -7.28
CA ASN A 125 -19.51 5.36 -8.60
C ASN A 125 -19.57 6.88 -8.61
N SER A 126 -18.92 7.51 -9.58
CA SER A 126 -19.07 8.94 -9.82
C SER A 126 -20.09 9.20 -10.93
N SER A 127 -20.83 10.29 -10.78
CA SER A 127 -21.85 10.79 -11.71
C SER A 127 -21.44 12.10 -12.39
N LEU A 128 -20.16 12.49 -12.27
CA LEU A 128 -19.59 13.69 -12.89
C LEU A 128 -18.22 13.35 -13.46
N ALA A 129 -18.02 13.61 -14.75
CA ALA A 129 -16.70 13.45 -15.39
C ALA A 129 -15.61 14.24 -14.65
N ASP A 130 -14.40 13.67 -14.61
CA ASP A 130 -13.25 14.25 -13.92
C ASP A 130 -11.95 13.97 -14.68
N ILE A 131 -10.84 14.54 -14.21
CA ILE A 131 -9.50 14.36 -14.76
C ILE A 131 -8.52 13.89 -13.69
N TYR A 132 -7.79 12.82 -13.99
CA TYR A 132 -6.83 12.23 -13.07
C TYR A 132 -5.43 12.11 -13.68
N GLN A 133 -4.41 12.34 -12.86
CA GLN A 133 -3.04 11.99 -13.22
C GLN A 133 -2.87 10.47 -13.17
N VAL A 134 -2.17 9.90 -14.15
CA VAL A 134 -1.93 8.45 -14.24
C VAL A 134 -0.69 8.06 -13.42
N TYR A 135 -0.87 7.13 -12.48
CA TYR A 135 0.21 6.54 -11.68
C TYR A 135 0.51 5.10 -12.09
N VAL A 136 -0.52 4.35 -12.51
CA VAL A 136 -0.36 2.98 -13.02
C VAL A 136 -1.04 2.86 -14.38
N LYS A 137 -0.32 2.36 -15.38
CA LYS A 137 -0.85 2.08 -16.71
C LYS A 137 -1.64 0.77 -16.72
N PRO A 138 -2.65 0.62 -17.61
CA PRO A 138 -3.32 -0.66 -17.81
C PRO A 138 -2.37 -1.68 -18.45
N SER A 139 -2.72 -2.95 -18.35
CA SER A 139 -2.08 -4.07 -19.04
C SER A 139 -3.13 -5.01 -19.62
N SER A 140 -2.72 -6.05 -20.35
CA SER A 140 -3.65 -7.06 -20.86
C SER A 140 -4.38 -7.82 -19.75
N ASP A 141 -3.71 -8.01 -18.61
CA ASP A 141 -4.23 -8.81 -17.50
C ASP A 141 -5.01 -7.95 -16.49
N ASP A 142 -4.83 -6.64 -16.55
CA ASP A 142 -5.49 -5.65 -15.71
C ASP A 142 -5.77 -4.36 -16.51
N PRO A 143 -6.93 -4.27 -17.19
CA PRO A 143 -7.28 -3.16 -18.09
C PRO A 143 -7.84 -1.97 -17.30
N ARG A 144 -7.12 -1.53 -16.26
CA ARG A 144 -7.51 -0.42 -15.39
C ARG A 144 -6.35 0.54 -15.20
N TYR A 145 -6.66 1.84 -15.18
CA TYR A 145 -5.69 2.89 -14.87
C TYR A 145 -5.65 3.13 -13.36
N GLY A 146 -4.45 3.14 -12.78
CA GLY A 146 -4.25 3.55 -11.39
C GLY A 146 -4.11 5.07 -11.28
N VAL A 147 -4.93 5.67 -10.43
CA VAL A 147 -4.99 7.11 -10.15
C VAL A 147 -4.85 7.35 -8.65
N LEU A 148 -4.31 8.50 -8.28
CA LEU A 148 -4.23 8.91 -6.88
C LEU A 148 -5.59 9.43 -6.42
N ILE A 149 -6.17 8.78 -5.40
CA ILE A 149 -7.34 9.27 -4.69
C ILE A 149 -6.98 9.26 -3.20
N GLN A 150 -7.13 10.42 -2.56
CA GLN A 150 -6.61 10.68 -1.21
C GLN A 150 -5.08 10.54 -1.20
N ASN A 151 -4.55 9.47 -0.60
CA ASN A 151 -3.11 9.19 -0.53
C ASN A 151 -2.73 7.86 -1.20
N GLY A 152 -3.70 7.12 -1.75
CA GLY A 152 -3.52 5.77 -2.29
C GLY A 152 -3.89 5.62 -3.76
N ILE A 153 -3.48 4.51 -4.35
CA ILE A 153 -3.83 4.17 -5.74
C ILE A 153 -5.17 3.43 -5.79
N TYR A 154 -6.10 4.00 -6.54
CA TYR A 154 -7.37 3.40 -6.91
C TYR A 154 -7.47 3.28 -8.43
N TYR A 155 -8.42 2.49 -8.92
CA TYR A 155 -8.44 2.03 -10.30
C TYR A 155 -9.71 2.49 -11.00
N ILE A 156 -9.54 3.04 -12.21
CA ILE A 156 -10.62 3.37 -13.12
C ILE A 156 -10.54 2.38 -14.29
N PRO A 157 -11.60 1.60 -14.56
CA PRO A 157 -11.62 0.69 -15.71
C PRO A 157 -11.41 1.43 -17.02
N GLU A 158 -10.64 0.84 -17.95
CA GLU A 158 -10.40 1.43 -19.27
C GLU A 158 -11.71 1.69 -20.04
N SER A 159 -12.74 0.87 -19.82
CA SER A 159 -14.09 1.09 -20.37
C SER A 159 -14.76 2.39 -19.90
N ASP A 160 -14.31 2.95 -18.79
CA ASP A 160 -14.87 4.14 -18.15
C ASP A 160 -14.00 5.38 -18.39
N VAL A 161 -12.89 5.22 -19.12
CA VAL A 161 -11.99 6.29 -19.57
C VAL A 161 -12.44 6.82 -20.93
N LYS A 162 -12.51 8.14 -21.06
CA LYS A 162 -12.92 8.83 -22.29
C LYS A 162 -11.73 9.11 -23.22
N GLU A 163 -10.66 9.68 -22.67
CA GLU A 163 -9.42 9.96 -23.38
C GLU A 163 -8.23 10.01 -22.43
N VAL A 164 -7.04 9.70 -22.96
CA VAL A 164 -5.75 9.87 -22.28
C VAL A 164 -4.94 10.90 -23.05
N MET A 165 -4.36 11.85 -22.34
CA MET A 165 -3.63 12.98 -22.90
C MET A 165 -2.29 13.17 -22.20
N GLU A 166 -1.32 13.75 -22.90
CA GLU A 166 -0.09 14.22 -22.27
C GLU A 166 -0.42 15.38 -21.32
N ARG A 167 0.09 15.29 -20.10
CA ARG A 167 -0.02 16.36 -19.11
C ARG A 167 1.32 16.49 -18.41
N ALA A 168 1.89 17.70 -18.48
CA ALA A 168 3.12 18.00 -17.77
C ALA A 168 2.94 17.68 -16.27
N VAL A 169 3.85 16.88 -15.73
CA VAL A 169 4.00 16.72 -14.28
C VAL A 169 4.75 17.96 -13.78
N GLU A 170 4.34 18.52 -12.64
CA GLU A 170 5.08 19.64 -12.04
C GLU A 170 6.56 19.27 -11.80
N GLU A 171 7.45 20.25 -11.95
CA GLU A 171 8.92 20.15 -12.15
C GLU A 171 9.74 19.42 -11.08
N ASN A 172 9.14 18.86 -10.04
CA ASN A 172 9.85 18.02 -9.05
C ASN A 172 10.05 16.59 -9.58
N GLN A 173 10.73 16.45 -10.73
CA GLN A 173 11.10 15.16 -11.30
C GLN A 173 12.08 14.45 -10.34
N LYS A 174 11.53 13.61 -9.46
CA LYS A 174 12.33 12.58 -8.79
C LYS A 174 13.03 11.79 -9.89
N GLU A 175 14.34 11.59 -9.75
CA GLU A 175 15.03 10.59 -10.57
C GLU A 175 14.31 9.25 -10.43
N LEU A 176 14.24 8.49 -11.51
CA LEU A 176 13.49 7.23 -11.56
C LEU A 176 14.43 6.04 -11.38
N ALA A 177 13.96 5.00 -10.69
CA ALA A 177 14.71 3.76 -10.60
C ALA A 177 14.69 3.01 -11.93
N THR A 178 15.84 2.46 -12.31
CA THR A 178 15.96 1.45 -13.37
C THR A 178 16.03 0.04 -12.80
N GLU A 179 16.43 -0.08 -11.54
CA GLU A 179 16.54 -1.33 -10.78
C GLU A 179 16.24 -1.03 -9.30
N VAL A 180 15.80 -2.04 -8.56
CA VAL A 180 15.44 -1.94 -7.14
C VAL A 180 16.11 -3.07 -6.34
N PRO A 181 16.88 -2.78 -5.30
CA PRO A 181 17.32 -3.81 -4.35
C PRO A 181 16.14 -4.27 -3.48
N VAL A 182 15.95 -5.59 -3.37
CA VAL A 182 15.02 -6.19 -2.41
C VAL A 182 15.83 -6.85 -1.31
N MET A 183 15.87 -6.19 -0.15
CA MET A 183 16.69 -6.56 0.99
C MET A 183 16.05 -7.74 1.74
N MET A 184 16.83 -8.80 1.96
CA MET A 184 16.40 -10.04 2.60
C MET A 184 17.04 -10.16 3.99
N TYR A 185 16.20 -10.01 5.01
CA TYR A 185 16.49 -10.27 6.41
C TYR A 185 15.83 -11.58 6.85
N HIS A 186 16.25 -12.16 7.97
CA HIS A 186 15.56 -13.30 8.59
C HIS A 186 15.32 -13.03 10.07
N PHE A 187 16.40 -12.90 10.86
CA PHE A 187 16.30 -12.91 12.32
C PHE A 187 17.02 -11.72 12.95
N PHE A 188 16.60 -11.39 14.17
CA PHE A 188 17.16 -10.29 14.96
C PHE A 188 17.50 -10.74 16.38
N TYR A 189 18.50 -10.10 16.99
CA TYR A 189 18.93 -10.35 18.37
C TYR A 189 19.45 -9.08 19.04
N ASP A 190 19.43 -9.04 20.38
CA ASP A 190 19.86 -7.88 21.16
C ASP A 190 21.00 -8.22 22.13
N GLU A 191 22.21 -7.75 21.82
CA GLU A 191 23.40 -7.95 22.67
C GLU A 191 23.26 -7.30 24.05
N SER A 192 22.47 -6.24 24.18
CA SER A 192 22.23 -5.56 25.47
C SER A 192 21.44 -6.43 26.45
N LEU A 193 20.68 -7.40 25.93
CA LEU A 193 19.97 -8.42 26.71
C LEU A 193 20.81 -9.68 26.99
N GLY A 194 22.07 -9.69 26.55
CA GLY A 194 22.97 -10.84 26.68
C GLY A 194 22.73 -11.94 25.63
N GLU A 195 21.97 -11.65 24.58
CA GLU A 195 21.82 -12.56 23.43
C GLU A 195 23.08 -12.53 22.54
N THR A 196 23.28 -13.58 21.76
CA THR A 196 24.44 -13.71 20.86
C THR A 196 23.99 -14.10 19.47
N ARG A 197 24.66 -13.56 18.44
CA ARG A 197 24.46 -13.95 17.06
C ARG A 197 24.67 -15.45 16.86
N LEU A 198 23.64 -16.14 16.38
CA LEU A 198 23.73 -17.59 16.12
C LEU A 198 24.41 -17.89 14.77
N ASP A 199 24.07 -17.14 13.73
CA ASP A 199 24.68 -17.24 12.41
C ASP A 199 24.58 -15.91 11.64
N VAL A 200 24.95 -15.93 10.36
CA VAL A 200 24.98 -14.75 9.48
C VAL A 200 23.60 -14.15 9.15
N ASN A 201 22.50 -14.87 9.40
CA ASN A 201 21.13 -14.42 9.16
C ASN A 201 20.55 -13.62 10.34
N TYR A 202 21.26 -13.56 11.47
CA TYR A 202 20.90 -12.77 12.64
C TYR A 202 21.55 -11.38 12.57
N VAL A 203 20.72 -10.34 12.42
CA VAL A 203 21.12 -8.93 12.45
C VAL A 203 20.90 -8.35 13.85
N GLU A 204 21.87 -7.60 14.34
CA GLU A 204 21.79 -6.99 15.67
C GLU A 204 20.85 -5.76 15.66
N VAL A 205 20.17 -5.48 16.78
CA VAL A 205 19.18 -4.39 16.90
C VAL A 205 19.75 -3.01 16.55
N ASN A 206 20.93 -2.66 17.06
CA ASN A 206 21.59 -1.40 16.73
C ASN A 206 22.07 -1.38 15.27
N GLU A 207 22.54 -2.50 14.73
CA GLU A 207 22.87 -2.61 13.30
C GLU A 207 21.63 -2.34 12.43
N LEU A 208 20.47 -2.93 12.74
CA LEU A 208 19.21 -2.64 12.04
C LEU A 208 18.81 -1.16 12.16
N ARG A 209 19.00 -0.56 13.34
CA ARG A 209 18.70 0.86 13.58
C ARG A 209 19.59 1.78 12.75
N GLU A 210 20.89 1.50 12.67
CA GLU A 210 21.82 2.25 11.80
C GLU A 210 21.42 2.15 10.31
N GLN A 211 21.00 0.96 9.87
CA GLN A 211 20.50 0.75 8.52
C GLN A 211 19.22 1.55 8.25
N ALA A 212 18.24 1.50 9.15
CA ALA A 212 16.98 2.23 9.05
C ALA A 212 17.20 3.76 9.05
N GLU A 213 18.05 4.25 9.97
CA GLU A 213 18.42 5.66 10.02
C GLU A 213 19.10 6.12 8.73
N TYR A 214 20.02 5.31 8.19
CA TYR A 214 20.69 5.62 6.93
C TYR A 214 19.69 5.74 5.77
N LEU A 215 18.75 4.79 5.65
CA LEU A 215 17.74 4.79 4.61
C LEU A 215 16.91 6.08 4.64
N VAL A 216 16.36 6.44 5.81
CA VAL A 216 15.54 7.64 5.97
C VAL A 216 16.35 8.91 5.73
N ASN A 217 17.54 9.05 6.34
CA ASN A 217 18.38 10.24 6.22
C ASN A 217 18.91 10.47 4.80
N ASN A 218 18.99 9.41 3.97
CA ASN A 218 19.46 9.50 2.59
C ASN A 218 18.34 9.51 1.54
N GLY A 219 17.07 9.60 1.99
CA GLY A 219 15.91 9.74 1.12
C GLY A 219 15.54 8.45 0.37
N PHE A 220 15.85 7.28 0.95
CA PHE A 220 15.39 6.02 0.41
C PHE A 220 13.90 5.82 0.64
N THR A 221 13.25 5.14 -0.28
CA THR A 221 11.81 4.89 -0.30
C THR A 221 11.55 3.39 -0.21
N SER A 222 10.89 2.96 0.86
CA SER A 222 10.48 1.56 1.04
C SER A 222 9.21 1.29 0.25
N LEU A 223 9.31 0.42 -0.76
CA LEU A 223 8.18 0.04 -1.60
C LEU A 223 7.36 -1.08 -0.96
N THR A 224 6.06 -1.04 -1.19
CA THR A 224 5.16 -2.18 -0.99
C THR A 224 5.36 -3.24 -2.09
N MET A 225 4.93 -4.47 -1.84
CA MET A 225 4.96 -5.55 -2.84
C MET A 225 4.11 -5.25 -4.06
N ARG A 226 3.03 -4.47 -3.89
CA ARG A 226 2.20 -4.03 -5.01
C ARG A 226 2.91 -3.00 -5.89
N GLU A 227 3.66 -2.08 -5.29
CA GLU A 227 4.47 -1.11 -6.05
C GLU A 227 5.62 -1.81 -6.76
N ILE A 228 6.25 -2.80 -6.12
CA ILE A 228 7.24 -3.68 -6.76
C ILE A 228 6.61 -4.42 -7.93
N GLN A 229 5.39 -4.96 -7.79
CA GLN A 229 4.68 -5.63 -8.87
C GLN A 229 4.51 -4.70 -10.07
N TYR A 230 3.98 -3.49 -9.85
CA TYR A 230 3.76 -2.54 -10.94
C TYR A 230 5.06 -2.05 -11.59
N PHE A 231 6.12 -1.90 -10.81
CA PHE A 231 7.45 -1.61 -11.35
C PHE A 231 7.93 -2.74 -12.27
N MET A 232 7.84 -3.99 -11.82
CA MET A 232 8.28 -5.16 -12.60
C MET A 232 7.45 -5.39 -13.88
N GLU A 233 6.16 -5.07 -13.83
CA GLU A 233 5.24 -5.11 -14.98
C GLU A 233 5.42 -3.91 -15.94
N ASP A 234 6.34 -2.98 -15.68
CA ASP A 234 6.52 -1.70 -16.41
C ASP A 234 5.23 -0.84 -16.46
N ARG A 235 4.40 -0.97 -15.43
CA ARG A 235 3.12 -0.25 -15.29
C ARG A 235 3.22 0.97 -14.40
N ALA A 236 4.23 1.07 -13.54
CA ALA A 236 4.44 2.22 -12.67
C ALA A 236 5.91 2.65 -12.58
N GLN A 237 6.13 3.91 -12.21
CA GLN A 237 7.45 4.47 -11.97
C GLN A 237 7.67 4.64 -10.46
N VAL A 238 8.91 4.40 -10.00
CA VAL A 238 9.30 4.57 -8.59
C VAL A 238 10.54 5.46 -8.47
N PRO A 239 10.75 6.17 -7.34
CA PRO A 239 11.94 7.00 -7.14
C PRO A 239 13.24 6.21 -7.26
N ALA A 240 14.33 6.85 -7.72
CA ALA A 240 15.63 6.20 -7.94
C ALA A 240 16.19 5.49 -6.71
N LYS A 241 15.98 6.06 -5.52
CA LYS A 241 16.38 5.48 -4.24
C LYS A 241 15.28 4.60 -3.64
N SER A 242 14.70 3.71 -4.43
CA SER A 242 13.68 2.78 -3.92
C SER A 242 14.31 1.45 -3.51
N TYR A 243 13.70 0.77 -2.54
CA TYR A 243 14.10 -0.56 -2.09
C TYR A 243 12.88 -1.36 -1.59
N GLY A 244 12.96 -2.68 -1.64
CA GLY A 244 12.05 -3.58 -0.92
C GLY A 244 12.70 -4.02 0.39
N PHE A 245 11.93 -4.08 1.48
CA PHE A 245 12.39 -4.63 2.76
C PHE A 245 11.64 -5.93 3.06
N THR A 246 12.34 -7.06 3.10
CA THR A 246 11.73 -8.38 3.30
C THR A 246 12.34 -9.12 4.48
N MET A 247 11.51 -9.83 5.23
CA MET A 247 11.89 -10.68 6.36
C MET A 247 11.28 -12.07 6.16
N ASP A 248 12.11 -13.10 6.16
CA ASP A 248 11.67 -14.48 5.91
C ASP A 248 11.26 -15.19 7.23
N ASP A 249 10.65 -16.37 7.08
CA ASP A 249 10.38 -17.38 8.12
C ASP A 249 9.34 -17.08 9.19
N GLY A 250 8.82 -15.86 9.28
CA GLY A 250 7.75 -15.55 10.23
C GLY A 250 8.20 -15.54 11.70
N HIS A 251 9.49 -15.34 11.99
CA HIS A 251 10.08 -15.53 13.31
C HIS A 251 9.69 -14.44 14.34
N GLU A 252 9.53 -14.83 15.62
CA GLU A 252 9.09 -13.95 16.71
C GLU A 252 10.00 -12.73 16.97
N SER A 253 11.30 -12.85 16.63
CA SER A 253 12.26 -11.75 16.77
C SER A 253 11.93 -10.55 15.90
N VAL A 254 11.17 -10.74 14.80
CA VAL A 254 10.66 -9.63 13.99
C VAL A 254 9.76 -8.72 14.82
N TYR A 255 8.75 -9.30 15.48
CA TYR A 255 7.83 -8.53 16.32
C TYR A 255 8.54 -7.90 17.51
N LYS A 256 9.45 -8.66 18.14
CA LYS A 256 10.18 -8.20 19.34
C LYS A 256 11.14 -7.05 19.06
N TYR A 257 11.82 -7.05 17.90
CA TYR A 257 12.98 -6.20 17.64
C TYR A 257 12.86 -5.33 16.39
N ALA A 258 12.50 -5.91 15.25
CA ALA A 258 12.48 -5.19 13.98
C ALA A 258 11.26 -4.27 13.87
N TYR A 259 10.07 -4.79 14.18
CA TYR A 259 8.80 -4.07 14.05
C TYR A 259 8.79 -2.70 14.76
N PRO A 260 9.24 -2.56 16.03
CA PRO A 260 9.32 -1.25 16.68
C PRO A 260 10.21 -0.25 15.93
N ILE A 261 11.33 -0.70 15.36
CA ILE A 261 12.25 0.14 14.58
C ILE A 261 11.59 0.53 13.26
N LEU A 262 11.03 -0.43 12.52
CA LEU A 262 10.36 -0.16 11.24
C LEU A 262 9.21 0.85 11.42
N LYS A 263 8.42 0.71 12.48
CA LYS A 263 7.35 1.65 12.86
C LYS A 263 7.90 3.05 13.20
N GLU A 264 8.99 3.12 13.97
CA GLU A 264 9.65 4.37 14.34
C GLU A 264 10.15 5.16 13.11
N TYR A 265 10.73 4.46 12.13
CA TYR A 265 11.28 5.07 10.91
C TYR A 265 10.28 5.14 9.73
N GLY A 266 9.05 4.62 9.90
CA GLY A 266 8.04 4.60 8.85
C GLY A 266 8.44 3.76 7.62
N ILE A 267 9.12 2.63 7.85
CA ILE A 267 9.59 1.74 6.78
C ILE A 267 8.51 0.71 6.46
N ASN A 268 8.07 0.67 5.20
CA ASN A 268 7.25 -0.41 4.68
C ASN A 268 8.10 -1.68 4.58
N ALA A 269 7.53 -2.81 4.99
CA ALA A 269 8.20 -4.08 4.97
C ALA A 269 7.24 -5.23 4.71
N THR A 270 7.79 -6.33 4.23
CA THR A 270 7.07 -7.57 3.96
C THR A 270 7.65 -8.70 4.79
N MET A 271 6.78 -9.48 5.43
CA MET A 271 7.13 -10.68 6.16
C MET A 271 6.60 -11.90 5.40
N PHE A 272 7.50 -12.80 5.02
CA PHE A 272 7.13 -14.07 4.38
C PHE A 272 6.88 -15.13 5.46
N ILE A 273 5.63 -15.63 5.53
CA ILE A 273 5.15 -16.48 6.61
C ILE A 273 5.11 -17.94 6.17
N ILE A 274 5.67 -18.82 7.00
CA ILE A 274 5.51 -20.27 6.85
C ILE A 274 4.22 -20.67 7.56
N GLY A 275 3.11 -20.72 6.82
CA GLY A 275 1.77 -20.84 7.41
C GLY A 275 1.59 -22.08 8.29
N GLY A 276 2.11 -23.23 7.87
CA GLY A 276 1.97 -24.49 8.61
C GLY A 276 2.83 -24.61 9.87
N TRP A 277 3.68 -23.63 10.16
CA TRP A 277 4.42 -23.55 11.42
C TRP A 277 3.74 -22.62 12.45
N MET A 278 2.74 -21.87 12.01
CA MET A 278 2.00 -20.95 12.86
C MET A 278 0.74 -21.62 13.44
N ASP A 279 0.15 -20.97 14.44
CA ASP A 279 -1.16 -21.37 14.92
C ASP A 279 -2.22 -21.28 13.80
N PRO A 280 -3.25 -22.15 13.80
CA PRO A 280 -4.30 -22.12 12.77
C PRO A 280 -5.03 -20.77 12.67
N THR A 281 -5.12 -20.06 13.78
CA THR A 281 -5.58 -18.67 13.82
C THR A 281 -4.35 -17.76 13.79
N LEU A 282 -4.40 -16.70 12.98
CA LEU A 282 -3.32 -15.73 12.90
C LEU A 282 -2.95 -15.19 14.30
N PRO A 283 -1.71 -15.38 14.77
CA PRO A 283 -1.24 -14.85 16.05
C PRO A 283 -1.48 -13.35 16.17
N TYR A 284 -1.69 -12.87 17.41
CA TYR A 284 -1.98 -11.46 17.66
C TYR A 284 -0.86 -10.56 17.14
N GLU A 285 0.40 -10.97 17.28
CA GLU A 285 1.58 -10.25 16.83
C GLU A 285 1.60 -10.07 15.31
N LEU A 286 1.25 -11.12 14.55
CA LEU A 286 1.14 -11.05 13.10
C LEU A 286 -0.07 -10.22 12.67
N TRP A 287 -1.20 -10.36 13.37
CA TRP A 287 -2.38 -9.53 13.13
C TRP A 287 -2.06 -8.06 13.37
N GLU A 288 -1.43 -7.71 14.50
CA GLU A 288 -1.07 -6.34 14.84
C GLU A 288 -0.08 -5.78 13.81
N MET A 289 0.99 -6.49 13.46
CA MET A 289 1.92 -6.04 12.41
C MET A 289 1.26 -5.89 11.04
N ARG A 290 0.31 -6.76 10.69
CA ARG A 290 -0.41 -6.68 9.41
C ARG A 290 -1.34 -5.49 9.38
N GLU A 291 -2.17 -5.36 10.42
CA GLU A 291 -2.99 -4.16 10.58
C GLU A 291 -2.05 -2.98 10.47
N GLU A 292 -0.97 -3.01 11.27
CA GLU A 292 0.40 -2.41 11.33
C GLU A 292 1.16 -2.04 10.03
N GLY A 293 0.65 -2.45 8.87
CA GLY A 293 1.20 -2.05 7.58
C GLY A 293 2.42 -2.85 7.14
N ILE A 294 2.82 -3.86 7.92
CA ILE A 294 3.71 -4.92 7.46
C ILE A 294 2.89 -5.86 6.58
N GLU A 295 3.32 -6.04 5.33
CA GLU A 295 2.65 -6.98 4.43
C GLU A 295 2.98 -8.41 4.82
N LEU A 296 1.96 -9.25 5.04
CA LEU A 296 2.17 -10.69 5.19
C LEU A 296 2.05 -11.36 3.82
N GLN A 297 3.05 -12.15 3.45
CA GLN A 297 3.10 -12.87 2.17
C GLN A 297 3.54 -14.32 2.39
N SER A 298 3.50 -15.14 1.34
CA SER A 298 3.69 -16.59 1.48
C SER A 298 5.17 -16.99 1.53
N HIS A 299 5.53 -17.79 2.52
CA HIS A 299 6.74 -18.64 2.50
C HIS A 299 6.37 -20.13 2.45
N SER A 300 5.35 -20.48 1.67
CA SER A 300 4.64 -21.77 1.69
C SER A 300 3.78 -22.02 2.93
N PHE A 301 2.95 -23.06 2.87
CA PHE A 301 2.26 -23.58 4.05
C PHE A 301 3.11 -24.68 4.70
N LEU A 302 3.44 -25.75 3.97
CA LEU A 302 4.20 -26.91 4.45
C LEU A 302 5.38 -27.28 3.52
N MET A 303 5.79 -26.39 2.61
CA MET A 303 6.91 -26.64 1.70
C MET A 303 8.26 -26.14 2.22
N HIS A 304 8.29 -25.46 3.37
CA HIS A 304 9.52 -25.04 4.05
C HIS A 304 10.22 -26.21 4.76
N GLN A 305 10.66 -27.19 3.98
CA GLN A 305 11.36 -28.38 4.45
C GLN A 305 12.14 -29.02 3.31
N GLY A 306 13.09 -29.88 3.67
CA GLY A 306 13.74 -30.74 2.70
C GLY A 306 12.75 -31.73 2.07
N GLY A 307 13.02 -32.11 0.83
CA GLY A 307 12.18 -33.09 0.13
C GLY A 307 12.62 -33.42 -1.29
N CYS A 308 13.62 -32.71 -1.83
CA CYS A 308 14.08 -32.87 -3.20
C CYS A 308 15.60 -33.11 -3.23
N SER A 309 16.02 -34.33 -2.91
CA SER A 309 17.45 -34.65 -2.85
C SER A 309 18.13 -34.52 -4.22
N GLY A 310 19.29 -33.86 -4.25
CA GLY A 310 20.13 -33.74 -5.45
C GLY A 310 19.79 -32.58 -6.39
N MET A 311 18.92 -31.65 -5.98
CA MET A 311 18.62 -30.40 -6.70
C MET A 311 18.65 -29.21 -5.75
N GLY A 312 19.24 -28.09 -6.18
CA GLY A 312 19.33 -26.86 -5.38
C GLY A 312 19.88 -27.10 -3.96
N HIS A 313 19.24 -26.49 -2.99
CA HIS A 313 19.43 -26.70 -1.55
C HIS A 313 18.56 -27.82 -0.97
N GLY A 314 17.73 -28.47 -1.79
CA GLY A 314 16.91 -29.64 -1.42
C GLY A 314 15.44 -29.34 -1.09
N GLY A 315 14.95 -28.15 -1.42
CA GLY A 315 13.61 -27.66 -1.11
C GLY A 315 12.49 -28.52 -1.69
N ARG A 316 11.48 -28.81 -0.87
CA ARG A 316 10.39 -29.76 -1.20
C ARG A 316 9.57 -29.36 -2.44
N LEU A 317 9.29 -28.07 -2.62
CA LEU A 317 8.42 -27.57 -3.70
C LEU A 317 8.88 -28.02 -5.10
N MET A 318 10.20 -28.16 -5.33
CA MET A 318 10.74 -28.60 -6.62
C MET A 318 10.34 -30.03 -7.00
N CYS A 319 10.07 -30.89 -6.01
CA CYS A 319 9.79 -32.33 -6.20
C CYS A 319 8.38 -32.74 -5.76
N VAL A 320 7.59 -31.82 -5.20
CA VAL A 320 6.21 -32.12 -4.79
C VAL A 320 5.31 -32.34 -6.00
N GLY A 321 4.26 -33.15 -5.83
CA GLY A 321 3.21 -33.30 -6.85
C GLY A 321 2.57 -31.95 -7.17
N TYR A 322 2.26 -31.71 -8.43
CA TYR A 322 1.72 -30.43 -8.90
C TYR A 322 0.47 -29.99 -8.10
N ASP A 323 -0.53 -30.87 -7.96
CA ASP A 323 -1.77 -30.54 -7.24
C ASP A 323 -1.52 -30.21 -5.76
N ASP A 324 -0.60 -30.93 -5.11
CA ASP A 324 -0.22 -30.69 -3.72
C ASP A 324 0.50 -29.34 -3.56
N GLY A 325 1.36 -28.98 -4.51
CA GLY A 325 2.05 -27.69 -4.51
C GLY A 325 1.09 -26.52 -4.73
N VAL A 326 0.11 -26.69 -5.64
CA VAL A 326 -0.91 -25.67 -5.89
C VAL A 326 -1.79 -25.48 -4.66
N ALA A 327 -2.25 -26.57 -4.05
CA ALA A 327 -3.06 -26.55 -2.84
C ALA A 327 -2.32 -25.89 -1.66
N ASP A 328 -1.03 -26.23 -1.46
CA ASP A 328 -0.21 -25.64 -0.41
C ASP A 328 -0.05 -24.12 -0.58
N THR A 329 0.19 -23.68 -1.82
CA THR A 329 0.38 -22.26 -2.14
C THR A 329 -0.91 -21.47 -1.92
N ILE A 330 -2.05 -21.99 -2.39
CA ILE A 330 -3.37 -21.36 -2.17
C ILE A 330 -3.68 -21.28 -0.68
N GLN A 331 -3.46 -22.37 0.07
CA GLN A 331 -3.67 -22.39 1.52
C GLN A 331 -2.78 -21.36 2.23
N SER A 332 -1.54 -21.20 1.78
CA SER A 332 -0.63 -20.19 2.32
C SER A 332 -1.13 -18.76 2.05
N TYR A 333 -1.68 -18.49 0.87
CA TYR A 333 -2.29 -17.18 0.55
C TYR A 333 -3.55 -16.89 1.34
N GLU A 334 -4.40 -17.89 1.56
CA GLU A 334 -5.57 -17.76 2.44
C GLU A 334 -5.16 -17.46 3.88
N TYR A 335 -4.10 -18.11 4.37
CA TYR A 335 -3.60 -17.90 5.74
C TYR A 335 -3.15 -16.45 5.99
N VAL A 336 -2.49 -15.83 5.02
CA VAL A 336 -2.02 -14.44 5.11
C VAL A 336 -3.04 -13.41 4.62
N ASP A 337 -4.31 -13.81 4.46
CA ASP A 337 -5.45 -12.94 4.10
C ASP A 337 -5.34 -12.34 2.70
N GLY A 338 -5.08 -13.20 1.70
CA GLY A 338 -5.08 -12.82 0.28
C GLY A 338 -3.69 -12.49 -0.29
N GLY A 339 -2.68 -13.25 0.11
CA GLY A 339 -1.32 -13.12 -0.41
C GLY A 339 -1.24 -13.31 -1.93
N PHE A 340 -0.26 -12.67 -2.56
CA PHE A 340 -0.04 -12.74 -4.01
C PHE A 340 1.45 -12.82 -4.40
N VAL A 341 2.34 -12.75 -3.40
CA VAL A 341 3.78 -12.88 -3.54
C VAL A 341 4.25 -14.14 -2.81
N TYR A 342 5.13 -14.89 -3.46
CA TYR A 342 5.74 -16.08 -2.88
C TYR A 342 7.23 -15.89 -2.65
N CYS A 343 7.75 -16.39 -1.53
CA CYS A 343 9.19 -16.53 -1.32
C CYS A 343 9.51 -18.02 -1.32
N TYR A 344 10.40 -18.48 -2.22
CA TYR A 344 10.76 -19.90 -2.29
C TYR A 344 11.58 -20.29 -1.05
N PRO A 345 11.15 -21.30 -0.26
CA PRO A 345 12.00 -21.88 0.77
C PRO A 345 13.36 -22.25 0.21
N PHE A 346 14.43 -21.83 0.89
CA PHE A 346 15.83 -22.00 0.47
C PHE A 346 16.22 -21.33 -0.86
N GLY A 347 15.32 -20.57 -1.49
CA GLY A 347 15.49 -19.99 -2.83
C GLY A 347 15.37 -20.99 -3.98
N ASP A 348 14.93 -22.21 -3.68
CA ASP A 348 14.91 -23.32 -4.63
C ASP A 348 13.71 -23.25 -5.59
N VAL A 349 13.99 -23.13 -6.88
CA VAL A 349 12.97 -23.03 -7.93
C VAL A 349 13.36 -23.85 -9.17
N ASN A 350 12.38 -24.53 -9.77
CA ASN A 350 12.49 -25.20 -11.06
C ASN A 350 11.21 -24.97 -11.90
N GLU A 351 11.11 -25.59 -13.07
CA GLU A 351 9.93 -25.42 -13.95
C GLU A 351 8.63 -25.97 -13.33
N ASN A 352 8.72 -27.01 -12.50
CA ASN A 352 7.56 -27.53 -11.76
C ASN A 352 7.05 -26.47 -10.77
N ALA A 353 7.95 -25.89 -9.97
CA ALA A 353 7.63 -24.82 -9.02
C ALA A 353 7.04 -23.59 -9.74
N ILE A 354 7.60 -23.17 -10.88
CA ILE A 354 7.02 -22.06 -11.67
C ILE A 354 5.59 -22.39 -12.11
N THR A 355 5.35 -23.60 -12.60
CA THR A 355 4.02 -24.00 -13.08
C THR A 355 3.02 -23.96 -11.92
N ILE A 356 3.41 -24.48 -10.75
CA ILE A 356 2.63 -24.37 -9.51
C ILE A 356 2.32 -22.90 -9.19
N MET A 357 3.32 -22.01 -9.17
CA MET A 357 3.11 -20.59 -8.87
C MET A 357 2.13 -19.91 -9.83
N LYS A 358 2.26 -20.17 -11.14
CA LYS A 358 1.36 -19.61 -12.16
C LYS A 358 -0.09 -20.01 -11.89
N ASP A 359 -0.32 -21.30 -11.68
CA ASP A 359 -1.66 -21.85 -11.54
C ASP A 359 -2.26 -21.62 -10.13
N SER A 360 -1.43 -21.27 -9.15
CA SER A 360 -1.85 -20.73 -7.84
C SER A 360 -2.17 -19.23 -7.85
N GLY A 361 -1.96 -18.53 -8.97
CA GLY A 361 -2.25 -17.10 -9.09
C GLY A 361 -1.16 -16.17 -8.54
N THR A 362 0.04 -16.69 -8.26
CA THR A 362 1.20 -15.91 -7.82
C THR A 362 1.57 -14.84 -8.84
N LYS A 363 1.76 -13.59 -8.38
CA LYS A 363 2.16 -12.47 -9.24
C LYS A 363 3.66 -12.22 -9.23
N LEU A 364 4.30 -12.42 -8.08
CA LEU A 364 5.73 -12.27 -7.90
C LEU A 364 6.27 -13.45 -7.09
N ALA A 365 7.46 -13.95 -7.42
CA ALA A 365 8.15 -14.92 -6.58
C ALA A 365 9.65 -14.64 -6.44
N PHE A 366 10.16 -14.69 -5.21
CA PHE A 366 11.54 -14.37 -4.86
C PHE A 366 12.37 -15.60 -4.54
N THR A 367 13.61 -15.59 -5.02
CA THR A 367 14.66 -16.58 -4.78
C THR A 367 15.70 -16.03 -3.78
N THR A 368 16.82 -16.74 -3.64
CA THR A 368 18.01 -16.29 -2.90
C THR A 368 19.17 -15.89 -3.82
N GLU A 369 18.96 -15.89 -5.13
CA GLU A 369 19.95 -15.41 -6.11
C GLU A 369 20.27 -13.93 -5.84
N PHE A 370 21.57 -13.59 -5.85
CA PHE A 370 22.02 -12.24 -5.54
C PHE A 370 21.78 -11.31 -6.74
N GLY A 371 21.02 -10.24 -6.52
CA GLY A 371 20.80 -9.21 -7.53
C GLY A 371 19.69 -8.25 -7.18
N LYS A 372 19.65 -7.15 -7.93
CA LYS A 372 18.54 -6.19 -7.92
C LYS A 372 17.52 -6.60 -8.98
N ILE A 373 16.26 -6.26 -8.74
CA ILE A 373 15.17 -6.51 -9.69
C ILE A 373 15.05 -5.35 -10.68
N HIS A 374 14.67 -5.63 -11.92
CA HIS A 374 14.37 -4.61 -12.92
C HIS A 374 13.29 -5.11 -13.89
N PRO A 375 12.55 -4.22 -14.58
CA PRO A 375 11.55 -4.64 -15.55
C PRO A 375 12.12 -5.57 -16.62
N GLY A 376 11.33 -6.56 -17.05
CA GLY A 376 11.72 -7.56 -18.05
C GLY A 376 12.38 -8.83 -17.50
N MET A 377 12.60 -8.94 -16.19
CA MET A 377 12.96 -10.22 -15.56
C MET A 377 11.75 -11.17 -15.48
N ASP A 378 12.01 -12.45 -15.28
CA ASP A 378 10.96 -13.42 -14.93
C ASP A 378 10.45 -13.12 -13.52
N VAL A 379 9.21 -12.63 -13.43
CA VAL A 379 8.58 -12.22 -12.17
C VAL A 379 8.40 -13.37 -11.18
N LEU A 380 8.52 -14.62 -11.62
CA LEU A 380 8.47 -15.80 -10.75
C LEU A 380 9.86 -16.35 -10.37
N ARG A 381 10.93 -15.61 -10.68
CA ARG A 381 12.34 -15.94 -10.35
C ARG A 381 13.14 -14.69 -9.98
N LEU A 382 12.59 -13.83 -9.13
CA LEU A 382 13.25 -12.57 -8.77
C LEU A 382 14.42 -12.80 -7.80
N PRO A 383 15.58 -12.15 -8.01
CA PRO A 383 16.68 -12.16 -7.06
C PRO A 383 16.37 -11.26 -5.84
N ARG A 384 17.17 -11.43 -4.78
CA ARG A 384 17.18 -10.57 -3.60
C ARG A 384 18.60 -10.31 -3.14
N ILE A 385 18.76 -9.29 -2.32
CA ILE A 385 20.01 -8.96 -1.66
C ILE A 385 19.98 -9.50 -0.23
N ARG A 386 20.79 -10.52 0.08
CA ARG A 386 20.95 -10.99 1.46
C ARG A 386 21.60 -9.90 2.33
N VAL A 387 20.97 -9.59 3.46
CA VAL A 387 21.60 -8.81 4.53
C VAL A 387 22.31 -9.78 5.46
N THR A 388 23.62 -9.66 5.54
CA THR A 388 24.47 -10.48 6.42
C THR A 388 24.74 -9.71 7.70
N GLY A 389 24.30 -10.24 8.84
CA GLY A 389 24.52 -9.62 10.14
C GLY A 389 26.00 -9.46 10.43
N GLY A 390 26.39 -8.29 10.93
CA GLY A 390 27.75 -7.88 11.23
C GLY A 390 28.65 -7.66 10.00
N ALA A 391 28.10 -7.56 8.80
CA ALA A 391 28.86 -7.17 7.62
C ALA A 391 29.15 -5.66 7.56
N GLY A 392 28.40 -4.86 8.35
CA GLY A 392 28.61 -3.44 8.53
C GLY A 392 28.04 -2.56 7.41
N MET A 393 27.91 -1.27 7.72
CA MET A 393 27.21 -0.30 6.87
C MET A 393 27.81 -0.13 5.46
N ASN A 394 29.12 -0.29 5.28
CA ASN A 394 29.72 -0.17 3.96
C ASN A 394 29.21 -1.23 2.98
N GLN A 395 29.07 -2.49 3.43
CA GLN A 395 28.49 -3.53 2.58
C GLN A 395 27.02 -3.24 2.30
N TYR A 396 26.27 -2.85 3.34
CA TYR A 396 24.85 -2.51 3.22
C TYR A 396 24.61 -1.42 2.16
N ILE A 397 25.37 -0.33 2.23
CA ILE A 397 25.28 0.79 1.29
C ILE A 397 25.66 0.37 -0.13
N ASN A 398 26.68 -0.48 -0.28
CA ASN A 398 27.08 -1.01 -1.59
C ASN A 398 26.00 -1.91 -2.21
N HIS A 399 25.14 -2.54 -1.42
CA HIS A 399 24.04 -3.33 -1.95
C HIS A 399 22.84 -2.46 -2.37
N LEU A 400 22.69 -1.27 -1.76
CA LEU A 400 21.64 -0.31 -2.11
C LEU A 400 21.94 0.41 -3.43
N ASN A 401 23.18 0.88 -3.59
CA ASN A 401 23.68 1.59 -4.78
C ASN A 401 23.97 0.65 -5.93
#